data_AF-A0A3A8JKG8-F1
#
_entry.id   AF-A0A3A8JKG8-F1
#
_cell.length_a   1.000
_cell.length_b   1.000
_cell.length_c   1.000
_cell.angle_alpha   90.00
_cell.angle_beta   90.00
_cell.angle_gamma   90.00
#
_symmetry.space_group_name_H-M   'P 1'
#
loop_
_entity.id
_entity.type
_entity.pdbx_description
1 polymer ?
#
loop_
_entity_poly.entity_id
_entity_poly.type
_entity_poly.pdbx_seq_one_letter_code
_entity_poly.pdbx_strand_id
1 'polypeptide(L)'
;MSRHSFHAFVLSGVLGWGLAGVPAALASDVQSEQSQQGLRVTYLLYSGRPNPVVLVTDPGQVRAIEEQLDRILASGERVTKAGSPALLGYTGIQIERLGDAGRHGRPLVLRGDVLSVKADPAVAATSSQVTVSREAVGLESLLLELGQSQKMLGDMELSVIRQTR
;
A
#
# COMPACT_ATOMS: atom_id res chain seq x y z
N MET A 1 61.68 -18.18 25.59
CA MET A 1 62.70 -18.37 24.54
C MET A 1 62.75 -19.84 24.14
N SER A 2 62.81 -20.09 22.84
CA SER A 2 63.18 -21.35 22.16
C SER A 2 62.32 -22.61 22.29
N ARG A 3 62.14 -23.23 21.10
CA ARG A 3 61.23 -24.30 20.70
C ARG A 3 61.96 -25.65 20.69
N HIS A 4 61.29 -26.75 21.06
CA HIS A 4 61.57 -28.11 20.58
C HIS A 4 60.23 -28.88 20.55
N SER A 5 59.64 -29.09 19.37
CA SER A 5 59.85 -30.24 18.47
C SER A 5 59.39 -31.56 19.08
N PHE A 6 58.15 -31.96 18.79
CA PHE A 6 57.71 -33.35 18.86
C PHE A 6 57.37 -33.82 17.44
N HIS A 7 58.17 -34.77 16.95
CA HIS A 7 57.87 -35.62 15.81
C HIS A 7 57.10 -36.83 16.34
N ALA A 8 55.90 -37.08 15.81
CA ALA A 8 55.32 -38.41 15.82
C ALA A 8 54.56 -38.63 14.50
N PHE A 9 54.98 -39.69 13.83
CA PHE A 9 54.61 -40.13 12.50
C PHE A 9 53.09 -40.34 12.34
N VAL A 10 52.53 -39.72 11.31
CA VAL A 10 51.22 -40.08 10.74
C VAL A 10 51.45 -41.21 9.75
N LEU A 11 50.89 -42.39 10.07
CA LEU A 11 50.74 -43.50 9.13
C LEU A 11 49.80 -43.07 8.01
N SER A 12 50.34 -43.03 6.80
CA SER A 12 49.60 -42.88 5.56
C SER A 12 48.81 -44.16 5.28
N GLY A 13 47.52 -44.03 4.97
CA GLY A 13 46.65 -45.17 4.74
C GLY A 13 45.30 -44.81 4.15
N VAL A 14 45.32 -44.27 2.92
CA VAL A 14 44.30 -44.39 1.87
C VAL A 14 42.90 -43.84 2.18
N LEU A 15 42.48 -42.77 1.47
CA LEU A 15 41.22 -42.81 0.72
C LEU A 15 41.10 -41.64 -0.28
N GLY A 16 40.93 -42.02 -1.54
CA GLY A 16 40.13 -41.38 -2.58
C GLY A 16 40.04 -39.86 -2.64
N TRP A 17 40.73 -39.27 -3.62
CA TRP A 17 40.32 -38.02 -4.23
C TRP A 17 38.88 -38.09 -4.73
N GLY A 18 38.05 -37.21 -4.21
CA GLY A 18 36.68 -36.97 -4.66
C GLY A 18 36.20 -35.62 -4.16
N LEU A 19 36.68 -34.58 -4.84
CA LEU A 19 36.08 -33.25 -5.03
C LEU A 19 35.02 -32.75 -4.01
N ALA A 20 35.42 -31.72 -3.27
CA ALA A 20 34.73 -30.42 -3.11
C ALA A 20 33.23 -30.37 -2.75
N GLY A 21 32.91 -29.52 -1.75
CA GLY A 21 31.57 -28.94 -1.55
C GLY A 21 30.98 -29.31 -0.20
N VAL A 22 31.38 -28.67 0.89
CA VAL A 22 30.66 -27.53 1.51
C VAL A 22 29.23 -27.91 1.94
N PRO A 23 28.88 -27.79 3.24
CA PRO A 23 27.53 -28.07 3.71
C PRO A 23 26.57 -27.08 3.05
N ALA A 24 25.54 -27.60 2.37
CA ALA A 24 24.42 -26.79 1.91
C ALA A 24 23.69 -26.24 3.13
N ALA A 25 24.11 -25.05 3.57
CA ALA A 25 23.29 -24.16 4.37
C ALA A 25 22.02 -23.88 3.56
N LEU A 26 20.88 -24.38 4.04
CA LEU A 26 19.57 -23.92 3.61
C LEU A 26 19.37 -22.51 4.19
N ALA A 27 20.02 -21.54 3.55
CA ALA A 27 19.81 -20.13 3.79
C ALA A 27 18.79 -19.61 2.78
N SER A 28 17.64 -19.19 3.30
CA SER A 28 16.91 -17.99 2.90
C SER A 28 16.73 -17.76 1.39
N ASP A 29 15.65 -18.26 0.80
CA ASP A 29 15.02 -17.55 -0.33
C ASP A 29 13.54 -17.93 -0.59
N VAL A 30 12.77 -18.19 0.48
CA VAL A 30 11.28 -18.23 0.38
C VAL A 30 10.68 -16.89 0.87
N GLN A 31 11.41 -15.79 0.72
CA GLN A 31 10.99 -14.47 1.21
C GLN A 31 11.09 -13.35 0.17
N SER A 32 11.15 -13.71 -1.10
CA SER A 32 11.08 -12.79 -2.23
C SER A 32 9.96 -13.30 -3.13
N GLU A 33 8.93 -12.49 -3.39
CA GLU A 33 7.75 -12.80 -4.25
C GLU A 33 6.47 -13.31 -3.58
N GLN A 34 6.26 -13.12 -2.29
CA GLN A 34 4.87 -12.90 -1.86
C GLN A 34 4.51 -11.48 -2.29
N SER A 35 3.96 -11.33 -3.50
CA SER A 35 3.27 -10.14 -3.98
C SER A 35 2.54 -9.52 -2.79
N GLN A 36 3.09 -8.46 -2.18
CA GLN A 36 2.55 -7.94 -0.93
C GLN A 36 1.14 -7.43 -1.22
N GLN A 37 0.14 -8.25 -0.88
CA GLN A 37 -1.26 -7.87 -0.90
C GLN A 37 -1.41 -6.75 0.11
N GLY A 38 -1.99 -5.63 -0.33
CA GLY A 38 -2.07 -4.45 0.50
C GLY A 38 -2.84 -3.33 -0.20
N LEU A 39 -3.05 -2.25 0.52
CA LEU A 39 -3.66 -1.03 0.00
C LEU A 39 -2.67 0.12 0.14
N ARG A 40 -2.49 0.87 -0.94
CA ARG A 40 -1.85 2.17 -0.92
C ARG A 40 -2.93 3.23 -0.78
N VAL A 41 -2.91 3.94 0.34
CA VAL A 41 -3.84 5.03 0.67
C VAL A 41 -3.09 6.35 0.48
N THR A 42 -3.47 7.14 -0.51
CA THR A 42 -2.84 8.45 -0.81
C THR A 42 -3.82 9.56 -0.49
N TYR A 43 -3.42 10.49 0.38
CA TYR A 43 -4.23 11.65 0.75
C TYR A 43 -3.99 12.78 -0.24
N LEU A 44 -5.01 13.13 -1.03
CA LEU A 44 -4.87 14.06 -2.15
C LEU A 44 -4.98 15.50 -1.65
N LEU A 45 -3.82 16.10 -1.35
CA LEU A 45 -3.66 17.44 -0.78
C LEU A 45 -2.91 18.34 -1.75
N TYR A 46 -3.64 19.10 -2.55
CA TYR A 46 -3.04 20.05 -3.49
C TYR A 46 -2.53 21.30 -2.76
N SER A 47 -1.28 21.22 -2.31
CA SER A 47 -0.63 22.22 -1.43
C SER A 47 0.78 22.65 -1.90
N GLY A 48 1.25 22.12 -3.04
CA GLY A 48 2.63 22.27 -3.49
C GLY A 48 3.63 21.31 -2.80
N ARG A 49 3.18 20.52 -1.82
CA ARG A 49 3.94 19.43 -1.20
C ARG A 49 3.53 18.07 -1.81
N PRO A 50 4.39 17.04 -1.74
CA PRO A 50 4.00 15.67 -2.08
C PRO A 50 2.80 15.20 -1.23
N ASN A 51 1.90 14.45 -1.85
CA ASN A 51 0.76 13.85 -1.16
C ASN A 51 1.24 12.81 -0.12
N PRO A 52 0.74 12.86 1.13
CA PRO A 52 1.00 11.83 2.12
C PRO A 52 0.47 10.47 1.66
N VAL A 53 1.17 9.39 2.03
CA VAL A 53 0.83 8.02 1.65
C VAL A 53 0.95 7.11 2.87
N VAL A 54 -0.06 6.28 3.06
CA VAL A 54 -0.05 5.16 4.00
C VAL A 54 -0.09 3.85 3.23
N LEU A 55 0.73 2.89 3.67
CA LEU A 55 0.70 1.52 3.18
C LEU A 55 0.00 0.64 4.22
N VAL A 56 -1.10 0.02 3.82
CA VAL A 56 -1.86 -0.93 4.64
C VAL A 56 -1.49 -2.33 4.20
N THR A 57 -0.74 -3.04 5.04
CA THR A 57 -0.31 -4.43 4.78
C THR A 57 -0.90 -5.44 5.74
N ASP A 58 -1.54 -4.97 6.83
CA ASP A 58 -2.22 -5.86 7.77
C ASP A 58 -3.43 -6.53 7.10
N PRO A 59 -3.48 -7.87 6.98
CA PRO A 59 -4.53 -8.56 6.22
C PRO A 59 -5.94 -8.30 6.75
N GLY A 60 -6.08 -8.15 8.07
CA GLY A 60 -7.35 -7.86 8.71
C GLY A 60 -7.87 -6.48 8.33
N GLN A 61 -7.02 -5.46 8.41
CA GLN A 61 -7.34 -4.10 7.98
C GLN A 61 -7.60 -4.00 6.48
N VAL A 62 -6.77 -4.64 5.64
CA VAL A 62 -6.99 -4.67 4.19
C VAL A 62 -8.38 -5.22 3.87
N ARG A 63 -8.71 -6.40 4.40
CA ARG A 63 -10.00 -7.03 4.18
C ARG A 63 -11.16 -6.16 4.68
N ALA A 64 -11.03 -5.55 5.86
CA ALA A 64 -12.08 -4.68 6.40
C ALA A 64 -12.36 -3.45 5.52
N ILE A 65 -11.30 -2.82 4.99
CA ILE A 65 -11.41 -1.68 4.07
C ILE A 65 -12.04 -2.13 2.75
N GLU A 66 -11.61 -3.27 2.19
CA GLU A 66 -12.16 -3.79 0.94
C GLU A 66 -13.64 -4.17 1.08
N GLU A 67 -14.04 -4.83 2.17
CA GLU A 67 -15.44 -5.16 2.44
C GLU A 67 -16.31 -3.89 2.58
N GLN A 68 -15.78 -2.81 3.17
CA GLN A 68 -16.48 -1.52 3.21
C GLN A 68 -16.62 -0.90 1.82
N LEU A 69 -15.56 -0.93 1.01
CA LEU A 69 -15.60 -0.44 -0.38
C LEU A 69 -16.61 -1.22 -1.22
N ASP A 70 -16.63 -2.55 -1.12
CA ASP A 70 -17.55 -3.39 -1.86
C ASP A 70 -19.00 -3.16 -1.42
N ARG A 71 -19.24 -2.98 -0.11
CA ARG A 71 -20.56 -2.58 0.40
C ARG A 71 -21.00 -1.24 -0.18
N ILE A 72 -20.15 -0.22 -0.15
CA ILE A 72 -20.44 1.11 -0.71
C ILE A 72 -20.77 1.00 -2.21
N LEU A 73 -19.99 0.23 -2.97
CA LEU A 73 -20.20 0.05 -4.41
C LEU A 73 -21.48 -0.73 -4.75
N ALA A 74 -21.90 -1.63 -3.86
CA ALA A 74 -23.10 -2.45 -4.03
C ALA A 74 -24.39 -1.72 -3.58
N SER A 75 -24.34 -0.98 -2.47
CA SER A 75 -25.51 -0.32 -1.86
C SER A 75 -25.68 1.14 -2.29
N GLY A 76 -24.63 1.79 -2.76
CA GLY A 76 -24.63 3.20 -3.11
C GLY A 76 -25.39 3.52 -4.40
N GLU A 77 -25.91 4.74 -4.47
CA GLU A 77 -26.60 5.25 -5.65
C GLU A 77 -25.58 5.63 -6.73
N ARG A 78 -25.77 5.14 -7.96
CA ARG A 78 -24.93 5.50 -9.10
C ARG A 78 -25.45 6.77 -9.75
N VAL A 79 -24.69 7.85 -9.65
CA VAL A 79 -25.04 9.15 -10.24
C VAL A 79 -23.96 9.62 -11.22
N THR A 80 -24.36 10.49 -12.15
CA THR A 80 -23.40 11.16 -13.04
C THR A 80 -23.05 12.52 -12.45
N LYS A 81 -21.77 12.74 -12.13
CA LYS A 81 -21.29 14.00 -11.57
C LYS A 81 -20.36 14.69 -12.54
N ALA A 82 -20.50 16.00 -12.71
CA ALA A 82 -19.54 16.79 -13.46
C ALA A 82 -18.15 16.69 -12.83
N GLY A 83 -17.11 16.63 -13.65
CA GLY A 83 -15.73 16.65 -13.19
C GLY A 83 -15.50 17.89 -12.31
N SER A 84 -14.96 17.70 -11.11
CA SER A 84 -14.63 18.82 -10.23
C SER A 84 -13.33 19.47 -10.72
N PRO A 85 -13.24 20.81 -10.81
CA PRO A 85 -12.01 21.48 -11.19
C PRO A 85 -10.90 21.16 -10.18
N ALA A 86 -9.64 21.31 -10.59
CA ALA A 86 -8.50 21.19 -9.70
C ALA A 86 -8.57 22.30 -8.64
N LEU A 87 -9.09 21.98 -7.45
CA LEU A 87 -9.19 22.87 -6.31
C LEU A 87 -7.93 22.72 -5.45
N LEU A 88 -7.42 23.86 -4.95
CA LEU A 88 -6.43 23.86 -3.89
C LEU A 88 -7.01 23.20 -2.63
N GLY A 89 -6.18 22.46 -1.91
CA GLY A 89 -6.57 21.78 -0.68
C GLY A 89 -6.91 20.29 -0.87
N TYR A 90 -7.85 19.80 -0.06
CA TYR A 90 -8.19 18.38 0.00
C TYR A 90 -9.18 17.98 -1.11
N THR A 91 -8.79 16.99 -1.90
CA THR A 91 -9.57 16.50 -3.05
C THR A 91 -10.05 15.05 -2.87
N GLY A 92 -9.71 14.41 -1.74
CA GLY A 92 -10.13 13.06 -1.40
C GLY A 92 -8.97 12.16 -1.00
N ILE A 93 -9.28 10.87 -0.84
CA ILE A 93 -8.33 9.80 -0.57
C ILE A 93 -8.35 8.84 -1.73
N GLN A 94 -7.20 8.65 -2.37
CA GLN A 94 -7.03 7.62 -3.38
C GLN A 94 -6.66 6.30 -2.71
N ILE A 95 -7.38 5.24 -3.05
CA ILE A 95 -7.14 3.87 -2.60
C ILE A 95 -6.74 3.04 -3.81
N GLU A 96 -5.55 2.47 -3.75
CA GLU A 96 -4.96 1.64 -4.81
C GLU A 96 -4.64 0.27 -4.22
N ARG A 97 -5.12 -0.79 -4.87
CA ARG A 97 -4.78 -2.18 -4.49
C ARG A 97 -3.36 -2.49 -4.93
N LEU A 98 -2.63 -3.26 -4.14
CA LEU A 98 -1.27 -3.71 -4.42
C LEU A 98 -1.22 -5.22 -4.63
N GLY A 99 -0.15 -5.69 -5.28
CA GLY A 99 0.01 -7.09 -5.67
C GLY A 99 -0.89 -7.47 -6.84
N ASP A 100 -1.29 -8.75 -6.90
CA ASP A 100 -2.06 -9.29 -8.03
C ASP A 100 -3.43 -8.63 -8.20
N ALA A 101 -4.06 -8.23 -7.09
CA ALA A 101 -5.31 -7.48 -7.11
C ALA A 101 -5.16 -6.05 -7.68
N GLY A 102 -3.95 -5.47 -7.58
CA GLY A 102 -3.63 -4.15 -8.11
C GLY A 102 -3.40 -4.12 -9.61
N ARG A 103 -2.94 -5.22 -10.22
CA ARG A 103 -2.59 -5.30 -11.65
C ARG A 103 -3.75 -4.99 -12.60
N HIS A 104 -4.98 -5.23 -12.15
CA HIS A 104 -6.19 -5.02 -12.94
C HIS A 104 -7.18 -4.03 -12.30
N GLY A 105 -6.90 -3.56 -11.08
CA GLY A 105 -7.77 -2.67 -10.34
C GLY A 105 -7.47 -1.20 -10.64
N ARG A 106 -8.46 -0.45 -11.14
CA ARG A 106 -8.33 1.01 -11.22
C ARG A 106 -8.36 1.62 -9.81
N PRO A 107 -7.52 2.62 -9.49
CA PRO A 107 -7.59 3.29 -8.21
C PRO A 107 -8.96 3.92 -7.98
N LEU A 108 -9.42 3.88 -6.75
CA LEU A 108 -10.65 4.54 -6.32
C LEU A 108 -10.30 5.85 -5.62
N VAL A 109 -11.16 6.85 -5.74
CA VAL A 109 -11.06 8.13 -5.02
C VAL A 109 -12.32 8.32 -4.20
N LEU A 110 -12.12 8.42 -2.89
CA LEU A 110 -13.13 8.63 -1.88
C LEU A 110 -13.09 10.10 -1.41
N ARG A 111 -14.23 10.78 -1.42
CA ARG A 111 -14.37 12.14 -0.85
C ARG A 111 -15.78 12.33 -0.31
N GLY A 112 -15.90 12.55 1.01
CA GLY A 112 -17.20 12.67 1.66
C GLY A 112 -18.06 11.44 1.42
N ASP A 113 -19.25 11.64 0.86
CA ASP A 113 -20.20 10.58 0.50
C ASP A 113 -19.96 9.99 -0.90
N VAL A 114 -18.96 10.48 -1.64
CA VAL A 114 -18.71 10.09 -3.03
C VAL A 114 -17.53 9.14 -3.14
N LEU A 115 -17.74 8.01 -3.81
CA LEU A 115 -16.71 7.09 -4.27
C LEU A 115 -16.69 7.10 -5.80
N SER A 116 -15.51 7.32 -6.38
CA SER A 116 -15.33 7.41 -7.83
C SER A 116 -14.14 6.56 -8.28
N VAL A 117 -14.18 6.07 -9.51
CA VAL A 117 -13.00 5.46 -10.12
C VAL A 117 -12.11 6.59 -10.63
N LYS A 118 -10.81 6.55 -10.31
CA LYS A 118 -9.86 7.57 -10.78
C LYS A 118 -9.89 7.61 -12.31
N ALA A 119 -10.32 8.76 -12.84
CA ALA A 119 -10.29 9.05 -14.27
C ALA A 119 -8.83 9.16 -14.72
N ASP A 120 -8.55 8.70 -15.95
CA ASP A 120 -7.27 8.97 -16.58
C ASP A 120 -7.19 10.48 -16.86
N PRO A 121 -6.14 11.20 -16.44
CA PRO A 121 -6.00 12.63 -16.73
C PRO A 121 -6.02 12.94 -18.24
N ALA A 122 -5.65 11.99 -19.10
CA ALA A 122 -5.75 12.15 -20.56
C ALA A 122 -7.19 12.06 -21.09
N VAL A 123 -8.12 11.51 -20.29
CA VAL A 123 -9.54 11.33 -20.61
C VAL A 123 -10.38 11.96 -19.50
N ALA A 124 -10.10 13.22 -19.17
CA ALA A 124 -10.92 14.00 -18.26
C ALA A 124 -12.29 14.28 -18.92
N ALA A 125 -13.20 13.31 -18.83
CA ALA A 125 -14.57 13.47 -19.28
C ALA A 125 -15.25 14.58 -18.46
N THR A 126 -16.06 15.40 -19.13
CA THR A 126 -16.83 16.50 -18.52
C THR A 126 -17.74 16.01 -17.38
N SER A 127 -18.11 14.73 -17.41
CA SER A 127 -18.82 14.03 -16.34
C SER A 127 -18.30 12.61 -16.17
N SER A 128 -18.43 12.08 -14.96
CA SER A 128 -18.05 10.70 -14.62
C SER A 128 -19.14 10.05 -13.76
N GLN A 129 -19.31 8.75 -13.93
CA GLN A 129 -20.19 7.97 -13.06
C GLN A 129 -19.51 7.81 -11.70
N VAL A 130 -20.23 8.14 -10.64
CA VAL A 130 -19.77 8.04 -9.26
C VAL A 130 -20.81 7.30 -8.43
N THR A 131 -20.38 6.69 -7.34
CA THR A 131 -21.24 6.05 -6.36
C THR A 131 -21.37 6.97 -5.15
N VAL A 132 -22.61 7.30 -4.75
CA VAL A 132 -22.89 8.10 -3.56
C VAL A 132 -23.45 7.20 -2.47
N SER A 133 -22.83 7.22 -1.29
CA SER A 133 -23.25 6.45 -0.13
C SER A 133 -22.87 7.16 1.17
N ARG A 134 -23.77 7.15 2.15
CA ARG A 134 -23.47 7.67 3.50
C ARG A 134 -22.38 6.87 4.21
N GLU A 135 -22.22 5.59 3.90
CA GLU A 135 -21.18 4.73 4.47
C GLU A 135 -19.76 5.18 4.05
N ALA A 136 -19.65 5.86 2.90
CA ALA A 136 -18.40 6.39 2.39
C ALA A 136 -17.78 7.44 3.33
N VAL A 137 -18.61 8.23 4.03
CA VAL A 137 -18.17 9.21 5.04
C VAL A 137 -17.49 8.52 6.23
N GLY A 138 -18.02 7.35 6.63
CA GLY A 138 -17.44 6.54 7.69
C GLY A 138 -16.08 5.98 7.30
N LEU A 139 -15.98 5.42 6.09
CA LEU A 139 -14.71 4.94 5.55
C LEU A 139 -13.68 6.06 5.40
N GLU A 140 -14.08 7.24 4.92
CA GLU A 140 -13.19 8.39 4.80
C GLU A 140 -12.62 8.78 6.16
N SER A 141 -13.48 8.84 7.19
CA SER A 141 -13.07 9.22 8.54
C SER A 141 -12.09 8.19 9.13
N LEU A 142 -12.35 6.89 8.94
CA LEU A 142 -11.45 5.81 9.35
C LEU A 142 -10.07 5.94 8.67
N LEU A 143 -10.03 6.24 7.38
CA LEU A 143 -8.77 6.38 6.65
C LEU A 143 -8.01 7.65 7.06
N LEU A 144 -8.70 8.73 7.44
CA LEU A 144 -8.05 9.92 8.01
C LEU A 144 -7.45 9.63 9.39
N GLU A 145 -8.17 8.91 10.25
CA GLU A 145 -7.65 8.44 11.55
C GLU A 145 -6.43 7.52 11.38
N LEU A 146 -6.45 6.65 10.37
CA LEU A 146 -5.29 5.83 10.01
C LEU A 146 -4.08 6.70 9.63
N GLY A 147 -4.28 7.73 8.82
CA GLY A 147 -3.22 8.66 8.41
C GLY A 147 -2.64 9.44 9.59
N GLN A 148 -3.48 9.84 10.52
CA GLN A 148 -3.07 10.53 11.74
C GLN A 148 -2.30 9.59 12.68
N SER A 149 -2.81 8.38 12.92
CA SER A 149 -2.16 7.39 13.81
C SER A 149 -0.78 6.96 13.32
N GLN A 150 -0.60 6.87 12.00
CA GLN A 150 0.70 6.59 11.36
C GLN A 150 1.59 7.83 11.19
N LYS A 151 1.17 8.99 11.70
CA LYS A 151 1.90 10.27 11.61
C LYS A 151 2.18 10.73 10.17
N MET A 152 1.38 10.26 9.20
CA MET A 152 1.42 10.73 7.81
C MET A 152 0.58 12.00 7.61
N LEU A 153 -0.44 12.20 8.46
CA LEU A 153 -1.20 13.44 8.53
C LEU A 153 -0.88 14.16 9.84
N GLY A 154 -0.25 15.33 9.74
CA GLY A 154 -0.02 16.23 10.87
C GLY A 154 -1.13 17.27 11.01
N ASP A 155 -0.94 18.18 11.97
CA ASP A 155 -1.94 19.22 12.28
C ASP A 155 -2.21 20.16 11.09
N MET A 156 -1.18 20.43 10.28
CA MET A 156 -1.31 21.27 9.08
C MET A 156 -2.18 20.57 8.03
N GLU A 157 -1.89 19.32 7.70
CA GLU A 157 -2.66 18.54 6.73
C GLU A 157 -4.12 18.40 7.19
N LEU A 158 -4.34 18.06 8.46
CA LEU A 158 -5.68 17.95 9.04
C LEU A 158 -6.42 19.30 9.07
N SER A 159 -5.70 20.42 9.22
CA SER A 159 -6.29 21.76 9.10
C SER A 159 -6.81 22.02 7.69
N VAL A 160 -6.00 21.74 6.66
CA VAL A 160 -6.40 21.90 5.25
C VAL A 160 -7.60 21.02 4.92
N ILE A 161 -7.59 19.77 5.37
CA ILE A 161 -8.71 18.82 5.16
C ILE A 161 -10.00 19.38 5.77
N ARG A 162 -9.96 19.86 7.01
CA ARG A 162 -11.14 20.43 7.69
C ARG A 162 -11.68 21.70 7.02
N GLN A 163 -10.81 22.51 6.42
CA GLN A 163 -11.22 23.74 5.73
C GLN A 163 -11.87 23.49 4.37
N THR A 164 -11.60 22.34 3.74
CA THR A 164 -11.96 22.06 2.33
C THR A 164 -12.88 20.83 2.16
N ARG A 165 -13.33 20.26 3.28
CA ARG A 165 -14.31 19.16 3.32
C ARG A 165 -15.73 19.67 3.15
#